data_AF-A0A348ALA7-F1
#
_entry.id   AF-A0A348ALA7-F1
#
_cell.length_a   1.000
_cell.length_b   1.000
_cell.length_c   1.000
_cell.angle_alpha   90.00
_cell.angle_beta   90.00
_cell.angle_gamma   90.00
#
_symmetry.space_group_name_H-M   'P 1'
#
loop_
_entity.id
_entity.type
_entity.pdbx_description
1 polymer ?
#
loop_
_entity_poly.entity_id
_entity_poly.type
_entity_poly.pdbx_seq_one_letter_code
_entity_poly.pdbx_strand_id
1 'polypeptide(L)' 'MAQEILAQDDADTKKVSWEAFIKQDVLNFMMTHNLQAITVDDGAGKKGVVKRTAKGDFSVQITSNEIL' A
#
# COMPACT_ATOMS: atom_id res chain seq x y z
N MET A 1 -13.14 -25.99 22.61
CA MET A 1 -13.61 -24.70 23.18
C MET A 1 -13.13 -23.63 22.25
N ALA A 2 -14.06 -22.90 21.65
CA ALA A 2 -13.84 -22.07 20.47
C ALA A 2 -13.14 -20.75 20.80
N GLN A 3 -12.16 -20.42 19.95
CA GLN A 3 -11.64 -19.11 19.55
C GLN A 3 -11.83 -17.93 20.52
N GLU A 4 -10.72 -17.54 21.15
CA GLU A 4 -10.55 -16.24 21.81
C GLU A 4 -10.63 -15.13 20.75
N ILE A 5 -11.65 -14.28 20.87
CA ILE A 5 -11.89 -13.15 19.98
C ILE A 5 -10.89 -12.05 20.32
N LEU A 6 -9.97 -11.78 19.41
CA LEU A 6 -9.10 -10.60 19.46
C LEU A 6 -9.95 -9.35 19.24
N ALA A 7 -10.43 -8.75 20.33
CA ALA A 7 -10.83 -7.35 20.35
C ALA A 7 -9.55 -6.52 20.25
N GLN A 8 -9.17 -6.11 19.04
CA GLN A 8 -8.22 -5.01 18.87
C GLN A 8 -9.03 -3.72 18.81
N ASP A 9 -8.85 -2.91 19.85
CA ASP A 9 -9.27 -1.52 19.96
C ASP A 9 -9.14 -0.78 18.63
N ASP A 10 -10.26 -0.20 18.19
CA ASP A 10 -10.36 0.82 17.15
C ASP A 10 -9.58 2.08 17.58
N ALA A 11 -8.26 2.00 17.57
CA ALA A 11 -7.39 3.15 17.74
C ALA A 11 -7.45 3.98 16.45
N ASP A 12 -8.45 4.86 16.36
CA ASP A 12 -8.48 6.08 15.55
C ASP A 12 -7.77 5.95 14.19
N THR A 13 -8.10 4.89 13.45
CA THR A 13 -7.54 4.64 12.12
C THR A 13 -8.17 5.65 11.17
N LYS A 14 -7.63 6.87 11.18
CA LYS A 14 -7.82 7.84 10.10
C LYS A 14 -7.59 7.05 8.81
N LYS A 15 -8.66 6.79 8.07
CA LYS A 15 -8.60 6.00 6.84
C LYS A 15 -7.67 6.75 5.89
N VAL A 16 -6.42 6.29 5.80
CA VAL A 16 -5.43 6.85 4.89
C VAL A 16 -5.92 6.54 3.48
N SER A 17 -5.89 7.54 2.60
CA SER A 17 -6.32 7.32 1.22
C SER A 17 -5.42 6.26 0.56
N TRP A 18 -5.96 5.52 -0.41
CA TRP A 18 -5.18 4.53 -1.16
C TRP A 18 -3.88 5.12 -1.70
N GLU A 19 -3.94 6.35 -2.23
CA GLU A 19 -2.74 7.02 -2.71
C GLU A 19 -1.71 7.32 -1.64
N ALA A 20 -2.16 7.79 -0.47
CA ALA A 20 -1.26 8.10 0.64
C ALA A 20 -0.61 6.81 1.16
N PHE A 21 -1.37 5.70 1.27
CA PHE A 21 -0.84 4.39 1.63
C PHE A 21 0.26 3.91 0.67
N ILE A 22 0.04 4.01 -0.65
CA ILE A 22 1.06 3.62 -1.64
C ILE A 22 2.31 4.52 -1.54
N LYS A 23 2.11 5.85 -1.43
CA LYS A 23 3.22 6.82 -1.43
C LYS A 23 4.01 6.86 -0.12
N GLN A 24 3.43 6.43 0.99
CA GLN A 24 4.06 6.46 2.31
C GLN A 24 4.45 5.06 2.76
N ASP A 25 3.47 4.23 3.13
CA ASP A 25 3.71 2.94 3.76
C ASP A 25 4.44 1.96 2.84
N VAL A 26 3.94 1.81 1.61
CA VAL A 26 4.52 0.88 0.63
C VAL A 26 5.90 1.34 0.17
N LEU A 27 6.08 2.65 -0.07
CA LEU A 27 7.37 3.21 -0.44
C LEU A 27 8.40 3.04 0.70
N ASN A 28 8.02 3.33 1.94
CA ASN A 28 8.87 3.16 3.11
C ASN A 28 9.27 1.69 3.32
N PHE A 29 8.33 0.77 3.12
CA PHE A 29 8.60 -0.67 3.16
C PHE A 29 9.64 -1.06 2.11
N MET A 30 9.49 -0.60 0.86
CA MET A 30 10.47 -0.87 -0.19
C MET A 30 11.86 -0.34 0.14
N MET A 31 11.96 0.88 0.67
CA MET A 31 13.24 1.47 1.05
C MET A 31 13.91 0.69 2.19
N THR A 32 13.14 0.32 3.22
CA THR A 32 13.61 -0.42 4.39
C THR A 32 14.15 -1.80 4.02
N HIS A 33 13.49 -2.49 3.08
CA HIS A 33 13.88 -3.82 2.63
C HIS A 33 14.73 -3.82 1.35
N ASN A 34 15.17 -2.65 0.89
CA ASN A 34 15.97 -2.45 -0.32
C ASN A 34 15.39 -3.16 -1.56
N LEU A 35 14.06 -3.11 -1.72
CA LEU A 35 13.35 -3.74 -2.83
C LEU A 35 13.47 -2.90 -4.11
N GLN A 36 13.54 -3.59 -5.26
CA GLN A 36 13.58 -2.93 -6.57
C GLN A 36 12.19 -2.63 -7.13
N ALA A 37 11.19 -3.45 -6.82
CA ALA A 37 9.82 -3.26 -7.28
C ALA A 37 8.83 -3.91 -6.32
N ILE A 38 7.63 -3.33 -6.23
CA ILE A 38 6.46 -3.95 -5.58
C ILE A 38 5.21 -3.61 -6.39
N THR A 39 4.22 -4.49 -6.33
CA THR A 39 2.89 -4.26 -6.88
C THR A 39 1.89 -4.65 -5.81
N VAL A 40 0.98 -3.72 -5.51
CA VAL A 40 -0.06 -3.87 -4.48
C VAL A 40 -1.41 -3.73 -5.16
N ASP A 41 -2.30 -4.67 -4.89
CA ASP A 41 -3.65 -4.75 -5.44
C ASP A 41 -4.63 -4.78 -4.27
N ASP A 42 -5.63 -3.89 -4.25
CA ASP A 42 -6.63 -3.84 -3.18
C ASP A 42 -7.76 -4.86 -3.38
N GLY A 43 -7.77 -5.60 -4.48
CA GLY A 43 -8.82 -6.56 -4.83
C GLY A 43 -10.14 -5.92 -5.25
N ALA A 44 -10.24 -4.59 -5.24
CA ALA A 44 -11.41 -3.81 -5.61
C ALA A 44 -11.14 -2.92 -6.84
N GLY A 45 -10.10 -3.24 -7.61
CA GLY A 45 -9.76 -2.55 -8.85
C GLY A 45 -8.83 -1.35 -8.68
N LYS A 46 -8.25 -1.13 -7.50
CA LYS A 46 -7.13 -0.20 -7.34
C LYS A 46 -5.81 -0.95 -7.29
N LYS A 47 -4.84 -0.42 -8.03
CA LYS A 47 -3.51 -1.00 -8.13
C LYS A 47 -2.44 0.06 -7.96
N GLY A 48 -1.43 -0.25 -7.16
CA GLY A 48 -0.24 0.57 -6.95
C GLY A 48 0.99 -0.19 -7.41
N VAL A 49 1.78 0.40 -8.30
CA VAL A 49 3.05 -0.15 -8.76
C VAL A 49 4.15 0.83 -8.37
N VAL A 50 5.10 0.38 -7.56
CA VAL A 50 6.27 1.18 -7.17
C VAL A 50 7.52 0.48 -7.67
N LYS A 51 8.38 1.19 -8.39
CA LYS A 51 9.62 0.66 -8.97
C LYS A 51 10.77 1.62 -8.73
N ARG A 52 11.92 1.10 -8.31
CA ARG A 52 13.18 1.84 -8.31
C ARG A 52 13.67 1.98 -9.75
N THR A 53 14.03 3.19 -10.12
CA THR A 53 14.60 3.54 -11.41
C THR A 53 16.11 3.25 -11.40
N ALA A 54 16.71 3.18 -12.60
CA ALA A 54 18.16 3.00 -12.73
C ALA A 54 18.99 4.13 -12.08
N LYS A 55 18.39 5.31 -11.84
CA LYS A 55 19.04 6.46 -11.18
C LYS A 55 18.93 6.42 -9.66
N GLY A 56 18.17 5.48 -9.09
CA GLY A 56 17.94 5.34 -7.65
C GLY A 56 16.63 5.97 -7.16
N ASP A 57 15.97 6.79 -7.97
CA ASP A 57 14.64 7.36 -7.66
C ASP A 57 13.54 6.32 -7.70
N PHE A 58 12.37 6.59 -7.10
CA PHE A 58 11.20 5.72 -7.18
C PHE A 58 10.12 6.29 -8.10
N SER A 59 9.65 5.46 -9.02
CA SER A 59 8.46 5.72 -9.85
C SER A 59 7.25 5.05 -9.21
N VAL A 60 6.16 5.81 -9.08
CA VAL A 60 4.89 5.37 -8.49
C VAL A 60 3.79 5.53 -9.53
N GLN A 61 3.10 4.43 -9.85
CA GLN A 61 1.92 4.42 -10.70
C GLN A 61 0.72 3.91 -9.90
N ILE A 62 -0.35 4.70 -9.87
CA ILE A 62 -1.58 4.36 -9.17
C ILE A 62 -2.71 4.37 -10.19
N THR A 63 -3.42 3.26 -10.28
CA THR A 63 -4.61 3.12 -11.12
C THR A 63 -5.81 2.90 -10.21
N SER A 64 -6.87 3.67 -10.44
CA SER A 64 -8.18 3.47 -9.81
C SER A 64 -9.19 3.24 -10.92
N ASN A 65 -9.98 2.17 -10.84
CA ASN A 65 -11.15 2.02 -11.70
C ASN A 65 -12.23 3.01 -11.26
N GLU A 66 -12.53 3.98 -12.11
CA GLU A 66 -13.79 4.73 -12.02
C GLU A 66 -14.86 3.93 -12.76
N ILE A 67 -15.82 3.37 -12.01
CA ILE A 67 -17.08 2.91 -12.60
C ILE A 67 -17.96 4.16 -12.69
N LEU A 68 -18.18 4.66 -13.91
CA LEU A 68 -19.13 5.75 -14.21
C LEU A 68 -20.57 5.26 -14.20
#